data_AF-X1CYS4-F1
#
_entry.id   AF-X1CYS4-F1
#
_cell.length_a   1.000
_cell.length_b   1.000
_cell.length_c   1.000
_cell.angle_alpha   90.00
_cell.angle_beta   90.00
_cell.angle_gamma   90.00
#
_symmetry.space_group_name_H-M   'P 1'
#
loop_
_entity.id
_entity.type
_entity.pdbx_description
1 polymer ?
#
loop_
_entity_poly.entity_id
_entity_poly.type
_entity_poly.pdbx_seq_one_letter_code
_entity_poly.pdbx_strand_id
1 'polypeptide(L)'
;GYILIRLKVIGTEWEVVKRLTGLKSNNTDENWEVTYVTPVYGGWDLVAECTFTKLQELDKIVTFIRVDEDLSSWIEETTTLVSSRPDYPR
;
A
#
# COMPACT_ATOMS: atom_id res chain seq x y z
N GLY A 1 0.42 -3.32 8.74
CA GLY A 1 1.10 -2.03 8.63
C GLY A 1 0.29 -1.09 7.76
N TYR A 2 0.71 0.17 7.67
CA TYR A 2 0.07 1.15 6.79
C TYR A 2 1.10 1.79 5.86
N ILE A 3 0.67 2.17 4.67
CA ILE A 3 1.43 2.94 3.70
C ILE A 3 0.62 4.22 3.46
N LEU A 4 1.22 5.37 3.72
CA LEU A 4 0.66 6.66 3.33
C LEU A 4 1.24 7.03 1.97
N ILE A 5 0.37 7.53 1.09
CA ILE A 5 0.69 7.81 -0.31
C ILE A 5 0.33 9.26 -0.59
N ARG A 6 1.27 9.97 -1.22
CA ARG A 6 1.09 11.32 -1.72
C ARG A 6 1.07 11.28 -3.24
N LEU A 7 0.06 11.89 -3.84
CA LEU A 7 -0.11 11.94 -5.28
C LEU A 7 0.65 13.10 -5.89
N LYS A 8 1.24 12.83 -7.05
CA LYS A 8 1.76 13.82 -7.98
C LYS A 8 0.67 14.40 -8.88
N VAL A 9 -0.33 13.58 -9.21
CA VAL A 9 -1.43 13.94 -10.13
C VAL A 9 -2.75 13.94 -9.37
N ILE A 10 -3.30 15.13 -9.14
CA ILE A 10 -4.59 15.32 -8.47
C ILE A 10 -5.71 14.64 -9.27
N GLY A 11 -6.64 13.95 -8.60
CA GLY A 11 -7.76 13.27 -9.24
C GLY A 11 -7.49 11.82 -9.62
N THR A 12 -6.31 11.28 -9.29
CA THR A 12 -5.94 9.87 -9.54
C THR A 12 -6.13 8.98 -8.32
N GLU A 13 -6.73 9.48 -7.23
CA GLU A 13 -6.89 8.78 -5.96
C GLU A 13 -7.60 7.43 -6.17
N TRP A 14 -8.72 7.44 -6.89
CA TRP A 14 -9.51 6.23 -7.11
C TRP A 14 -8.85 5.24 -8.08
N GLU A 15 -7.96 5.69 -8.97
CA GLU A 15 -7.20 4.79 -9.83
C GLU A 15 -6.11 4.06 -9.04
N VAL A 16 -5.45 4.77 -8.12
CA VAL A 16 -4.53 4.15 -7.15
C VAL A 16 -5.27 3.16 -6.24
N VAL A 17 -6.45 3.51 -5.73
CA VAL A 17 -7.30 2.59 -4.94
C VAL A 17 -7.61 1.32 -5.72
N LYS A 18 -8.07 1.43 -6.98
CA LYS A 18 -8.39 0.27 -7.82
C LYS A 18 -7.20 -0.64 -8.05
N ARG A 19 -6.01 -0.06 -8.28
CA ARG A 19 -4.76 -0.81 -8.53
C ARG A 19 -4.26 -1.55 -7.29
N LEU A 20 -4.39 -0.94 -6.12
CA LEU A 20 -3.86 -1.49 -4.87
C LEU A 20 -4.84 -2.41 -4.15
N THR A 21 -6.14 -2.23 -4.36
CA THR A 21 -7.17 -3.07 -3.71
C THR A 21 -7.05 -4.53 -4.15
N GLY A 22 -6.87 -5.43 -3.19
CA GLY A 22 -6.75 -6.87 -3.47
C GLY A 22 -5.38 -7.30 -3.98
N LEU A 23 -4.38 -6.41 -3.97
CA LEU A 23 -2.99 -6.77 -4.23
C LEU A 23 -2.52 -7.74 -3.15
N LYS A 24 -2.00 -8.89 -3.56
CA LYS A 24 -1.51 -9.93 -2.64
C LYS A 24 -0.34 -10.69 -3.23
N SER A 25 0.36 -11.42 -2.37
CA SER A 25 1.39 -12.36 -2.78
C SER A 25 0.85 -13.42 -3.76
N ASN A 26 1.61 -13.66 -4.83
CA ASN A 26 1.41 -14.80 -5.74
C ASN A 26 2.27 -16.01 -5.37
N ASN A 27 3.14 -15.87 -4.37
CA ASN A 27 4.10 -16.88 -3.96
C ASN A 27 3.61 -17.60 -2.70
N THR A 28 3.72 -18.94 -2.66
CA THR A 28 3.23 -19.76 -1.54
C THR A 28 4.03 -19.57 -0.25
N ASP A 29 5.26 -19.06 -0.33
CA ASP A 29 6.14 -18.82 0.82
C ASP A 29 6.03 -17.40 1.42
N GLU A 30 5.16 -16.58 0.83
CA GLU A 30 4.92 -15.19 1.18
C GLU A 30 3.45 -14.98 1.52
N ASN A 31 3.21 -14.34 2.65
CA ASN A 31 1.85 -14.08 3.12
C ASN A 31 1.72 -12.58 3.40
N TRP A 32 1.50 -11.82 2.33
CA TRP A 32 1.19 -10.41 2.39
C TRP A 32 0.03 -10.06 1.47
N GLU A 33 -0.77 -9.09 1.89
CA GLU A 33 -1.86 -8.52 1.11
C GLU A 33 -2.14 -7.07 1.51
N VAL A 34 -2.71 -6.31 0.57
CA VAL A 34 -3.28 -4.99 0.81
C VAL A 34 -4.75 -5.19 1.15
N THR A 35 -5.10 -4.99 2.41
CA THR A 35 -6.44 -5.27 2.96
C THR A 35 -7.42 -4.14 2.72
N TYR A 36 -6.94 -2.90 2.70
CA TYR A 36 -7.79 -1.73 2.58
C TYR A 36 -7.03 -0.55 1.98
N VAL A 37 -7.68 0.21 1.10
CA VAL A 37 -7.12 1.43 0.51
C VAL A 37 -8.21 2.48 0.45
N THR A 38 -7.95 3.68 0.96
CA THR A 38 -8.90 4.79 0.89
C THR A 38 -8.19 6.12 0.74
N PRO A 39 -8.80 7.08 0.01
CA PRO A 39 -8.37 8.47 0.09
C PRO A 39 -8.53 9.01 1.51
N VAL A 40 -7.64 9.90 1.91
CA VAL A 40 -7.67 10.58 3.21
C VAL A 40 -7.51 12.07 3.03
N TYR A 41 -7.97 12.85 4.01
CA TYR A 41 -7.79 14.29 4.04
C TYR A 41 -6.65 14.64 5.01
N GLY A 42 -5.66 15.41 4.56
CA GLY A 42 -4.52 15.81 5.39
C GLY A 42 -3.27 16.09 4.57
N GLY A 43 -2.09 15.86 5.17
CA GLY A 43 -0.80 15.99 4.47
C GLY A 43 -0.47 14.83 3.52
N TRP A 44 -1.36 13.85 3.42
CA TRP A 44 -1.28 12.67 2.54
C TRP A 44 -2.61 12.52 1.81
N ASP A 45 -2.58 11.89 0.64
CA ASP A 45 -3.75 11.76 -0.23
C ASP A 45 -4.44 10.40 -0.06
N LEU A 46 -3.68 9.33 0.22
CA LEU A 46 -4.24 7.99 0.50
C LEU A 46 -3.57 7.29 1.68
N VAL A 47 -4.32 6.36 2.28
CA VAL A 47 -3.79 5.33 3.17
C VAL A 47 -4.10 3.95 2.61
N ALA A 48 -3.10 3.08 2.60
CA ALA A 48 -3.23 1.66 2.30
C ALA A 48 -2.85 0.84 3.55
N GLU A 49 -3.78 0.06 4.06
CA GLU A 49 -3.52 -0.98 5.06
C GLU A 49 -3.01 -2.24 4.37
N CYS A 50 -1.97 -2.84 4.93
CA CYS A 50 -1.42 -4.10 4.47
C CYS A 50 -1.16 -5.04 5.64
N THR A 51 -1.38 -6.33 5.42
CA THR A 51 -0.96 -7.41 6.31
C THR A 51 0.28 -8.07 5.70
N PHE A 52 1.22 -8.45 6.55
CA PHE A 52 2.45 -9.13 6.14
C PHE A 52 3.01 -9.90 7.35
N THR A 53 3.76 -10.96 7.07
CA THR A 53 4.42 -11.78 8.09
C THR A 53 5.87 -11.40 8.30
N LYS A 54 6.54 -10.90 7.25
CA LYS A 54 7.96 -10.50 7.25
C LYS A 54 8.08 -9.05 6.80
N LEU A 55 8.97 -8.28 7.43
CA LEU A 55 9.22 -6.89 7.02
C LEU A 55 9.68 -6.77 5.56
N GLN A 56 10.40 -7.76 5.05
CA GLN A 56 10.83 -7.84 3.64
C GLN A 56 9.66 -7.88 2.66
N GLU A 57 8.48 -8.32 3.08
CA GLU A 57 7.28 -8.33 2.24
C GLU A 57 6.71 -6.92 2.09
N LEU A 58 6.80 -6.08 3.13
CA LEU A 58 6.42 -4.67 3.05
C LEU A 58 7.28 -3.93 2.01
N ASP A 59 8.59 -4.19 1.99
CA ASP A 59 9.50 -3.60 1.00
C ASP A 59 9.09 -3.99 -0.44
N LYS A 60 8.55 -5.19 -0.64
CA LYS A 60 8.03 -5.63 -1.95
C LYS A 60 6.80 -4.84 -2.37
N ILE A 61 5.86 -4.60 -1.44
CA ILE A 61 4.66 -3.78 -1.72
C ILE A 61 5.09 -2.36 -2.11
N VAL A 62 6.00 -1.75 -1.36
CA VAL A 62 6.51 -0.41 -1.65
C VAL A 62 7.27 -0.38 -2.98
N THR A 63 8.07 -1.42 -3.26
CA THR A 63 8.79 -1.54 -4.54
C THR A 63 7.81 -1.67 -5.70
N PHE A 64 6.74 -2.45 -5.56
CA PHE A 64 5.68 -2.56 -6.56
C PHE A 64 5.08 -1.19 -6.88
N ILE A 65 4.73 -0.41 -5.86
CA ILE A 65 4.20 0.96 -6.03
C ILE A 65 5.17 1.86 -6.81
N ARG A 66 6.47 1.69 -6.61
CA ARG A 66 7.51 2.51 -7.25
C ARG A 66 7.90 2.07 -8.66
N VAL A 67 7.72 0.79 -8.99
CA VAL A 67 8.15 0.21 -10.27
C VAL A 67 7.01 0.13 -11.29
N ASP A 68 5.76 0.02 -10.83
CA ASP A 68 4.59 0.04 -11.71
C ASP A 68 4.51 1.40 -12.45
N GLU A 69 4.42 1.35 -13.78
CA GLU A 69 4.51 2.54 -14.65
C GLU A 69 3.39 3.54 -14.36
N ASP A 70 2.18 3.04 -14.11
CA ASP A 70 1.03 3.88 -13.82
C ASP A 70 1.17 4.50 -12.42
N LEU A 71 1.38 3.67 -11.39
CA LEU A 71 1.49 4.12 -10.00
C LEU A 71 2.66 5.08 -9.80
N SER A 72 3.83 4.79 -10.38
CA SER A 72 5.01 5.66 -10.27
C SER A 72 4.81 7.01 -10.97
N SER A 73 3.95 7.08 -11.99
CA SER A 73 3.60 8.34 -12.65
C SER A 73 2.61 9.19 -11.82
N TRP A 74 1.76 8.53 -11.03
CA TRP A 74 0.72 9.17 -10.22
C TRP A 74 1.15 9.50 -8.80
N ILE A 75 2.13 8.77 -8.24
CA ILE A 75 2.57 8.88 -6.85
C ILE A 75 3.86 9.68 -6.76
N GLU A 76 3.86 10.71 -5.90
CA GLU A 76 5.02 11.53 -5.59
C GLU A 76 5.88 10.88 -4.50
N GLU A 77 5.22 10.46 -3.42
CA GLU A 77 5.90 9.98 -2.22
C GLU A 77 5.08 8.89 -1.52
N THR A 78 5.78 7.94 -0.90
CA THR A 78 5.18 6.93 -0.02
C THR A 78 5.95 6.88 1.30
N THR A 79 5.25 6.84 2.43
CA THR A 79 5.87 6.53 3.73
C THR A 79 5.19 5.33 4.38
N THR A 80 5.98 4.49 5.04
CA THR A 80 5.47 3.27 5.70
C THR A 80 5.40 3.46 7.20
N LEU A 81 4.24 3.13 7.76
CA LEU A 81 4.00 3.04 9.20
C LEU A 81 3.92 1.57 9.58
N VAL A 82 5.00 1.07 10.17
CA VAL A 82 5.05 -0.29 10.71
C VAL A 82 4.47 -0.26 12.11
N SER A 83 3.31 -0.88 12.26
CA SER A 83 2.72 -1.16 13.56
C SER A 83 2.57 -2.67 13.71
N SER A 84 3.07 -3.20 14.82
CA SER A 84 2.85 -4.58 15.24
C SER A 84 1.51 -4.65 15.96
N ARG A 85 0.41 -4.62 15.21
CA ARG A 85 -0.88 -5.04 15.75
C ARG A 85 -0.88 -6.57 15.73
N PRO A 86 -0.96 -7.25 16.88
CA PRO A 86 -1.06 -8.70 16.88
C PRO A 86 -2.37 -9.08 16.19
N ASP A 87 -2.28 -10.05 15.27
CA ASP A 87 -3.45 -10.67 14.68
C ASP A 87 -4.06 -11.61 15.73
N TYR A 88 -4.89 -11.05 16.62
CA TYR A 88 -5.63 -11.85 17.60
C TYR A 88 -6.81 -12.51 16.87
N PRO A 89 -6.88 -13.85 16.81
CA PRO A 89 -8.07 -14.52 16.27
C PRO A 89 -9.29 -14.11 17.10
N ARG A 90 -10.38 -13.75 16.42
CA ARG A 90 -11.71 -13.51 17.03
C ARG A 90 -12.39 -14.81 17.40
#